data_AF-A0A086QNK4-F1
#
_entry.id   AF-A0A086QNK4-F1
#
_cell.length_a   1.000
_cell.length_b   1.000
_cell.length_c   1.000
_cell.angle_alpha   90.00
_cell.angle_beta   90.00
_cell.angle_gamma   90.00
#
_symmetry.space_group_name_H-M   'P 1'
#
loop_
_entity.id
_entity.type
_entity.pdbx_description
1 polymer ?
#
loop_
_entity_poly.entity_id
_entity_poly.type
_entity_poly.pdbx_seq_one_letter_code
_entity_poly.pdbx_strand_id
1 'polypeptide(L)'
;KHYTTAQMFADEVQLMFKNCRQYNHQQTIYYKYANELDKFVTPKIQALKQAFQQQQKQLAQKGAASGTGVPPLKSPQGGDEGLVGAKHPTFF
;
A
#
# COMPACT_ATOMS: atom_id res chain seq x y z
N LYS A 1 -8.39 -8.46 2.04
CA LYS A 1 -6.95 -8.22 1.78
C LYS A 1 -6.62 -6.84 2.37
N HIS A 2 -5.75 -6.75 3.38
CA HIS A 2 -5.55 -5.50 4.14
C HIS A 2 -4.50 -4.53 3.53
N TYR A 3 -3.58 -5.02 2.70
CA TYR A 3 -2.62 -4.18 1.96
C TYR A 3 -3.02 -4.09 0.49
N THR A 4 -3.53 -2.92 0.09
CA THR A 4 -3.95 -2.65 -1.30
C THR A 4 -2.80 -2.10 -2.15
N THR A 5 -1.73 -1.62 -1.51
CA THR A 5 -0.52 -1.13 -2.17
C THR A 5 0.73 -1.68 -1.49
N ALA A 6 1.83 -1.79 -2.25
CA ALA A 6 3.13 -2.10 -1.69
C ALA A 6 3.64 -1.04 -0.70
N GLN A 7 3.14 0.21 -0.80
CA GLN A 7 3.48 1.27 0.14
C GLN A 7 2.92 0.99 1.53
N MET A 8 1.64 0.61 1.64
CA MET A 8 1.04 0.28 2.94
C MET A 8 1.81 -0.84 3.65
N PHE A 9 2.21 -1.89 2.92
CA PHE A 9 3.05 -2.94 3.49
C PHE A 9 4.44 -2.43 3.92
N ALA A 10 5.05 -1.57 3.12
CA ALA A 10 6.36 -0.98 3.44
C ALA A 10 6.31 -0.13 4.72
N ASP A 11 5.23 0.64 4.90
CA ASP A 11 5.04 1.51 6.06
C ASP A 11 4.96 0.69 7.35
N GLU A 12 4.23 -0.44 7.34
CA GLU A 12 4.15 -1.36 8.49
C GLU A 12 5.50 -2.00 8.83
N VAL A 13 6.27 -2.40 7.80
CA VAL A 13 7.63 -2.95 8.03
C VAL A 13 8.55 -1.91 8.66
N GLN A 14 8.48 -0.66 8.18
CA GLN A 14 9.28 0.43 8.74
C GLN A 14 8.84 0.78 10.16
N LEU A 15 7.54 0.73 10.45
CA LEU A 15 7.00 0.94 11.79
C LEU A 15 7.54 -0.11 12.77
N MET A 16 7.60 -1.39 12.38
CA MET A 16 8.20 -2.45 13.21
C MET A 16 9.65 -2.15 13.60
N PHE A 17 10.49 -1.72 12.66
CA PHE A 17 11.89 -1.38 12.97
C PHE A 17 12.01 -0.09 13.78
N LYS A 18 11.17 0.92 13.50
CA LYS A 18 11.11 2.15 14.29
C LYS A 18 10.75 1.84 15.73
N ASN A 19 9.72 1.03 15.97
CA ASN A 19 9.29 0.62 17.30
C ASN A 19 10.39 -0.18 17.99
N CYS A 20 11.05 -1.11 17.29
CA CYS A 20 12.17 -1.86 17.84
C CYS A 20 13.28 -0.93 18.33
N ARG A 21 13.66 0.08 17.53
CA ARG A 21 14.69 1.05 17.89
C ARG A 21 14.26 2.03 18.99
N GLN A 22 12.97 2.36 19.05
CA GLN A 22 12.42 3.29 20.04
C GLN A 22 12.39 2.68 21.44
N TYR A 23 11.99 1.40 21.56
CA TYR A 23 11.77 0.76 22.86
C TYR A 23 12.97 -0.04 23.38
N ASN A 24 13.99 -0.28 22.55
CA ASN A 24 15.17 -1.05 22.94
C ASN A 24 16.43 -0.19 22.93
N HIS A 25 17.29 -0.38 23.94
CA HIS A 25 18.58 0.31 23.99
C HIS A 25 19.51 -0.15 22.85
N GLN A 26 20.33 0.76 22.32
CA GLN A 26 21.18 0.51 21.14
C GLN A 26 22.19 -0.63 21.31
N GLN A 27 22.57 -0.93 22.55
CA GLN A 27 23.50 -2.01 22.86
C GLN A 27 22.86 -3.41 22.82
N THR A 28 21.53 -3.50 22.85
CA THR A 28 20.80 -4.77 22.81
C THR A 28 20.90 -5.43 21.44
N ILE A 29 20.74 -6.75 21.41
CA ILE A 29 20.68 -7.52 20.16
C ILE A 29 19.48 -7.13 19.30
N TYR A 30 18.36 -6.73 19.90
CA TYR A 30 17.14 -6.36 19.19
C TYR A 30 17.35 -5.11 18.33
N TYR A 31 17.97 -4.07 18.90
CA TYR A 31 18.28 -2.85 18.15
C TYR A 31 19.25 -3.13 17.00
N LYS A 32 20.30 -3.93 17.26
CA LYS A 32 21.28 -4.31 16.23
C LYS A 32 20.62 -5.07 15.09
N TYR A 33 19.77 -6.05 15.40
CA TYR A 33 19.04 -6.79 14.38
C TYR A 33 18.01 -5.95 13.63
N ALA A 34 17.38 -4.95 14.27
CA ALA A 34 16.53 -4.01 13.54
C ALA A 34 17.31 -3.30 12.43
N ASN A 35 18.55 -2.88 12.67
CA ASN A 35 19.38 -2.24 11.65
C ASN A 35 19.76 -3.20 10.52
N GLU A 36 20.21 -4.41 10.86
CA GLU A 36 20.61 -5.40 9.86
C GLU A 36 19.44 -5.86 8.99
N LEU A 37 18.28 -6.10 9.60
CA LEU A 37 17.07 -6.51 8.89
C LEU A 37 16.50 -5.39 8.03
N ASP A 38 16.50 -4.14 8.51
CA ASP A 38 16.05 -2.97 7.76
C ASP A 38 16.91 -2.78 6.49
N LYS A 39 18.23 -2.88 6.62
CA LYS A 39 19.18 -2.87 5.50
C LYS A 39 18.93 -4.02 4.53
N PHE A 40 18.71 -5.24 5.03
CA PHE A 40 18.47 -6.42 4.20
C PHE A 40 17.14 -6.38 3.43
N VAL A 41 16.07 -5.88 4.06
CA VAL A 41 14.73 -5.92 3.49
C VAL A 41 14.42 -4.72 2.59
N THR A 42 15.07 -3.57 2.82
CA THR A 42 14.90 -2.36 2.00
C THR A 42 14.96 -2.62 0.49
N PRO A 43 15.98 -3.29 -0.07
CA PRO A 43 16.02 -3.57 -1.51
C PRO A 43 14.87 -4.49 -1.97
N LYS A 44 14.41 -5.41 -1.12
CA LYS A 44 13.28 -6.32 -1.44
C LYS A 44 11.96 -5.56 -1.48
N ILE A 45 11.75 -4.61 -0.56
CA ILE A 45 10.58 -3.73 -0.56
C ILE A 45 10.58 -2.85 -1.82
N GLN A 46 11.73 -2.34 -2.25
CA GLN A 46 11.82 -1.55 -3.48
C GLN A 46 11.46 -2.38 -4.71
N ALA A 47 11.98 -3.61 -4.82
CA ALA A 47 11.60 -4.53 -5.88
C ALA A 47 10.09 -4.84 -5.87
N LEU A 48 9.50 -5.04 -4.69
CA LEU A 48 8.06 -5.24 -4.54
C LEU A 48 7.26 -4.03 -5.03
N LYS A 49 7.66 -2.80 -4.65
CA LYS A 49 7.00 -1.57 -5.11
C LYS A 49 7.02 -1.45 -6.64
N GLN A 50 8.17 -1.74 -7.26
CA GLN A 50 8.30 -1.73 -8.72
C GLN A 50 7.40 -2.78 -9.39
N ALA A 51 7.33 -3.99 -8.85
CA ALA A 51 6.46 -5.05 -9.38
C ALA A 51 4.97 -4.64 -9.32
N PHE A 52 4.52 -4.06 -8.21
CA PHE A 52 3.15 -3.54 -8.08
C PHE A 52 2.84 -2.44 -9.09
N GLN A 53 3.76 -1.49 -9.29
CA GLN A 53 3.60 -0.43 -10.29
C GLN A 53 3.52 -0.98 -11.71
N GLN A 54 4.35 -1.98 -12.04
CA GLN A 54 4.33 -2.64 -13.35
C GLN A 54 3.01 -3.38 -13.58
N GLN A 55 2.52 -4.11 -12.57
CA GLN A 55 1.23 -4.80 -12.65
C GLN A 55 0.07 -3.81 -12.90
N GLN A 56 0.05 -2.66 -12.22
CA GLN A 56 -0.97 -1.63 -12.44
C GLN A 56 -0.91 -1.04 -13.86
N LYS A 57 0.30 -0.77 -14.38
CA LYS A 57 0.49 -0.30 -15.76
C LYS A 57 -0.02 -1.32 -16.78
N GLN A 58 0.27 -2.61 -16.58
CA GLN A 58 -0.20 -3.68 -17.47
C GLN A 58 -1.74 -3.79 -17.47
N LEU A 59 -2.39 -3.69 -16.30
CA LEU A 59 -3.84 -3.71 -16.19
C LEU A 59 -4.49 -2.51 -16.89
N ALA A 60 -3.91 -1.31 -16.76
CA ALA A 60 -4.39 -0.10 -17.43
C ALA A 60 -4.30 -0.20 -18.96
N GLN A 61 -3.18 -0.73 -19.47
CA GLN A 61 -2.98 -0.94 -20.92
C GLN A 61 -3.92 -2.02 -21.49
N LYS A 62 -4.20 -3.08 -20.72
CA LYS A 62 -5.13 -4.15 -21.13
C LYS A 62 -6.59 -3.66 -21.16
N GLY A 63 -6.97 -2.74 -20.28
CA GLY A 63 -8.28 -2.08 -20.32
C GLY A 63 -8.48 -1.21 -21.57
N ALA A 64 -7.43 -0.50 -22.00
CA ALA A 64 -7.45 0.32 -23.21
C ALA A 64 -7.48 -0.51 -24.52
N ALA A 65 -6.95 -1.73 -24.52
CA ALA A 65 -6.95 -2.62 -25.68
C ALA A 65 -8.26 -3.39 -25.89
N SER A 66 -9.19 -3.36 -24.93
CA SER A 66 -10.50 -4.06 -25.00
C SER A 66 -11.62 -3.23 -25.65
N GLY A 67 -11.28 -2.44 -26.68
CA GLY A 67 -12.21 -1.67 -27.49
C GLY A 67 -13.21 -2.54 -28.26
N THR A 68 -14.16 -3.15 -27.56
CA THR A 68 -15.48 -3.47 -28.15
C THR A 68 -16.29 -2.18 -28.06
N GLY A 69 -16.38 -1.49 -29.19
CA GLY A 69 -17.20 -0.29 -29.32
C GLY A 69 -18.68 -0.65 -29.13
N VAL A 70 -19.24 -0.26 -28.00
CA VAL A 70 -20.69 -0.10 -27.84
C VAL A 70 -20.92 1.40 -27.60
N PRO A 71 -21.71 2.10 -28.45
CA PRO A 71 -21.98 3.52 -28.27
C PRO A 71 -22.79 3.78 -26.99
N PRO A 72 -22.71 5.01 -26.43
CA PRO A 72 -23.29 5.31 -25.13
C PRO A 72 -24.82 5.38 -25.20
N LEU A 73 -25.50 4.64 -24.33
CA LEU A 73 -26.93 4.84 -24.08
C LEU A 73 -27.10 6.05 -23.15
N LYS A 74 -27.88 7.03 -23.58
CA LYS A 74 -28.24 8.24 -22.82
C LYS A 74 -29.02 7.89 -21.54
N SER A 75 -28.74 8.66 -20.50
CA SER A 75 -29.18 8.58 -19.09
C SER A 75 -30.71 8.55 -18.86
N PRO A 76 -31.12 8.31 -17.60
CA PRO A 76 -31.96 9.29 -16.93
C PRO A 76 -31.40 9.76 -15.58
N GLN A 77 -31.75 11.00 -15.24
CA GLN A 77 -31.44 11.75 -14.03
C GLN A 77 -32.20 11.23 -12.80
N GLY A 78 -31.67 11.53 -11.60
CA GLY A 78 -32.31 11.42 -10.28
C GLY A 78 -31.31 10.84 -9.26
N GLY A 79 -30.74 11.63 -8.34
CA GLY A 79 -31.29 11.90 -7.00
C GLY A 79 -30.94 10.72 -6.07
N ASP A 80 -30.36 10.80 -4.88
CA ASP A 80 -30.34 11.79 -3.81
C ASP A 80 -29.26 11.33 -2.79
N GLU A 81 -29.00 12.16 -1.79
CA GLU A 81 -27.84 12.30 -0.92
C GLU A 81 -27.47 11.16 0.07
N GLY A 82 -26.15 11.07 0.34
CA GLY A 82 -25.54 11.12 1.68
C GLY A 82 -25.74 9.98 2.69
N LEU A 83 -24.63 9.37 3.17
CA LEU A 83 -24.40 9.19 4.62
C LEU A 83 -22.95 8.82 4.98
N VAL A 84 -22.31 9.77 5.67
CA VAL A 84 -21.22 9.76 6.68
C VAL A 84 -20.06 8.75 6.65
N GLY A 85 -18.87 9.35 6.84
CA GLY A 85 -17.63 8.68 7.17
C GLY A 85 -17.54 8.23 8.63
N ALA A 86 -16.93 7.06 8.82
CA ALA A 86 -16.46 6.58 10.10
C ALA A 86 -14.94 6.76 10.18
N LYS A 87 -14.51 7.63 11.11
CA LYS A 87 -13.10 7.79 11.50
C LYS A 87 -12.66 6.52 12.22
N HIS A 88 -11.59 5.89 11.74
CA HIS A 88 -10.96 4.76 12.43
C HIS A 88 -10.03 5.31 13.53
N PRO A 89 -10.16 4.91 14.80
CA PRO A 89 -9.22 5.32 15.84
C PRO A 89 -7.90 4.56 15.70
N THR A 90 -6.80 5.30 15.68
CA THR A 90 -5.46 4.76 15.92
C THR A 90 -5.36 4.33 17.38
N PHE A 91 -5.15 3.04 17.64
CA PHE A 91 -4.63 2.54 18.91
C PHE A 91 -3.15 2.18 18.72
N PHE A 92 -2.30 2.91 19.44
CA PHE A 92 -0.89 2.71 19.80
C PHE A 92 0.07 2.06 18.79
#